data_AF-A0A7X7JI42-F1
#
_entry.id   AF-A0A7X7JI42-F1
#
_cell.length_a   1.000
_cell.length_b   1.000
_cell.length_c   1.000
_cell.angle_alpha   90.00
_cell.angle_beta   90.00
_cell.angle_gamma   90.00
#
_symmetry.space_group_name_H-M   'P 1'
#
loop_
_entity.id
_entity.type
_entity.pdbx_description
1 polymer ?
#
loop_
_entity_poly.entity_id
_entity_poly.type
_entity_poly.pdbx_seq_one_letter_code
_entity_poly.pdbx_strand_id
1 'polypeptide(L)'
;MAVSGTKEFEIKADPATVMAAIAAVDRLPEWSAPHKSVEIISTHDDGRPNRVRASVSILGINDEQVVDYTFSGDESVSWTLV
;
A
#
# COMPACT_ATOMS: atom_id res chain seq x y z
N MET A 1 -19.39 -6.33 -13.09
CA MET A 1 -18.37 -7.02 -13.92
C MET A 1 -17.04 -6.92 -13.19
N ALA A 2 -16.27 -8.00 -13.12
CA ALA A 2 -14.91 -7.96 -12.59
C ALA A 2 -13.92 -7.57 -13.69
N VAL A 3 -12.85 -6.87 -13.33
CA VAL A 3 -11.75 -6.48 -14.23
C VAL A 3 -10.41 -6.86 -13.62
N SER A 4 -9.43 -7.15 -14.48
CA SER A 4 -8.03 -7.38 -14.08
C SER A 4 -7.11 -6.51 -14.95
N GLY A 5 -5.93 -6.17 -14.43
CA GLY A 5 -4.92 -5.39 -15.14
C GLY A 5 -3.55 -5.64 -14.56
N THR A 6 -2.53 -5.54 -15.43
CA THR A 6 -1.12 -5.72 -15.06
C THR A 6 -0.31 -4.57 -15.64
N LYS A 7 0.69 -4.11 -14.90
CA LYS A 7 1.68 -3.15 -15.36
C LYS A 7 3.05 -3.59 -14.88
N GLU A 8 4.03 -3.46 -15.76
CA GLU A 8 5.43 -3.80 -15.51
C GLU A 8 6.32 -2.63 -15.92
N PHE A 9 7.34 -2.34 -15.12
CA PHE A 9 8.32 -1.31 -15.39
C PHE A 9 9.59 -1.58 -14.58
N GLU A 10 10.73 -1.07 -15.04
CA GLU A 10 12.03 -1.25 -14.40
C GLU A 10 12.32 -0.13 -13.40
N ILE A 11 12.84 -0.49 -12.23
CA ILE A 11 13.36 0.44 -11.22
C ILE A 11 14.84 0.10 -11.00
N LYS A 12 15.72 1.10 -11.09
CA LYS A 12 17.16 0.95 -10.85
C LYS A 12 17.48 0.95 -9.36
N ALA A 13 16.96 -0.03 -8.63
CA ALA A 13 17.19 -0.26 -7.21
C ALA A 13 17.18 -1.76 -6.92
N ASP A 14 17.78 -2.18 -5.79
CA ASP A 14 17.66 -3.55 -5.32
C ASP A 14 16.22 -3.84 -4.83
N PRO A 15 15.77 -5.11 -4.85
CA PRO A 15 14.41 -5.48 -4.45
C PRO A 15 14.04 -5.05 -3.03
N ALA A 16 14.98 -5.09 -2.08
CA ALA A 16 14.72 -4.71 -0.70
C ALA A 16 14.44 -3.21 -0.57
N THR A 17 15.17 -2.36 -1.30
CA THR A 17 14.91 -0.92 -1.39
C THR A 17 13.53 -0.64 -2.00
N VAL A 18 13.12 -1.37 -3.04
CA VAL A 18 11.78 -1.23 -3.63
C VAL A 18 10.71 -1.65 -2.62
N MET A 19 10.88 -2.79 -1.96
CA MET A 19 9.92 -3.28 -0.97
C MET A 19 9.80 -2.34 0.23
N ALA A 20 10.91 -1.76 0.70
CA ALA A 20 10.89 -0.77 1.77
C ALA A 20 10.06 0.47 1.40
N ALA A 21 10.15 0.93 0.15
CA ALA A 21 9.31 2.03 -0.33
C ALA A 21 7.82 1.65 -0.42
N ILE A 22 7.51 0.41 -0.82
CA ILE A 22 6.12 -0.09 -0.87
C ILE A 22 5.54 -0.25 0.55
N ALA A 23 6.34 -0.75 1.51
CA ALA A 23 5.92 -0.96 2.89
C ALA A 23 5.76 0.34 3.70
N ALA A 24 6.34 1.46 3.24
CA ALA A 24 6.21 2.79 3.85
C ALA A 24 4.84 3.44 3.55
N VAL A 25 3.76 2.70 3.81
CA VAL A 25 2.38 3.08 3.48
C VAL A 25 1.91 4.32 4.24
N ASP A 26 2.42 4.54 5.45
CA ASP A 26 2.18 5.72 6.29
C ASP A 26 2.61 7.03 5.61
N ARG A 27 3.61 6.94 4.72
CA ARG A 27 4.13 8.09 3.96
C ARG A 27 3.45 8.31 2.62
N LEU A 28 2.47 7.48 2.22
CA LEU A 28 1.72 7.66 0.97
C LEU A 28 1.19 9.10 0.76
N PRO A 29 0.73 9.84 1.78
CA PRO A 29 0.30 11.24 1.59
C PRO A 29 1.39 12.19 1.06
N GLU A 30 2.67 11.83 1.19
CA GLU A 30 3.79 12.65 0.70
C GLU A 30 3.90 12.65 -0.84
N TRP A 31 3.50 11.56 -1.51
CA TRP A 31 3.69 11.40 -2.96
C TRP A 31 2.44 10.97 -3.73
N SER A 32 1.39 10.54 -3.04
CA SER A 32 0.13 10.12 -3.66
C SER A 32 -0.97 11.10 -3.31
N ALA A 33 -1.19 12.09 -4.19
CA ALA A 33 -2.19 13.14 -3.99
C ALA A 33 -3.61 12.65 -3.58
N PRO A 34 -4.09 11.47 -4.01
CA PRO A 34 -5.35 10.90 -3.50
C PRO A 34 -5.36 10.56 -2.01
N HIS A 35 -4.25 10.07 -1.45
CA HIS A 35 -4.19 9.60 -0.05
C HIS A 35 -4.12 10.81 0.89
N LYS A 36 -5.16 11.00 1.70
CA LYS A 36 -5.29 12.15 2.62
C LYS A 36 -4.76 11.83 4.01
N SER A 37 -4.92 10.59 4.44
CA SER A 37 -4.31 10.07 5.66
C SER A 37 -4.12 8.57 5.54
N VAL A 38 -3.12 8.05 6.26
CA VAL A 38 -2.86 6.63 6.40
C VAL A 38 -2.51 6.33 7.85
N GLU A 39 -3.13 5.30 8.41
CA GLU A 39 -2.93 4.82 9.77
C GLU A 39 -2.61 3.32 9.72
N ILE A 40 -1.48 2.92 10.28
CA ILE A 40 -1.14 1.50 10.49
C ILE A 40 -1.86 1.04 11.76
N ILE A 41 -2.90 0.22 11.61
CA ILE A 41 -3.70 -0.30 12.72
C ILE A 41 -2.97 -1.43 13.44
N SER A 42 -2.28 -2.29 12.68
CA SER A 42 -1.46 -3.38 13.22
C SER A 42 -0.28 -3.66 12.30
N THR A 43 0.75 -4.29 12.87
CA THR A 43 1.92 -4.76 12.15
C THR A 43 2.03 -6.28 12.21
N HIS A 44 2.79 -6.85 11.28
CA HIS A 44 3.32 -8.21 11.40
C HIS A 44 4.48 -8.23 12.42
N ASP A 45 4.97 -9.43 12.74
CA ASP A 45 6.06 -9.62 13.71
C ASP A 45 7.39 -8.98 13.27
N ASP A 46 7.58 -8.79 11.96
CA ASP A 46 8.74 -8.12 11.36
C ASP A 46 8.61 -6.58 11.33
N GLY A 47 7.50 -6.05 11.82
CA GLY A 47 7.21 -4.61 11.86
C GLY A 47 6.58 -4.06 10.58
N ARG A 48 6.37 -4.87 9.53
CA ARG A 48 5.69 -4.41 8.31
C ARG A 48 4.19 -4.20 8.57
N PRO A 49 3.52 -3.32 7.80
CA PRO A 49 2.09 -3.10 7.95
C PRO A 49 1.31 -4.41 7.79
N ASN A 50 0.40 -4.69 8.71
CA ASN A 50 -0.54 -5.81 8.59
C ASN A 50 -1.91 -5.26 8.20
N ARG A 51 -2.54 -4.47 9.08
CA ARG A 51 -3.80 -3.78 8.77
C ARG A 51 -3.60 -2.28 8.67
N VAL A 52 -4.13 -1.67 7.62
CA VAL A 52 -3.97 -0.23 7.33
C VAL A 52 -5.32 0.39 7.04
N ARG A 53 -5.61 1.54 7.65
CA ARG A 53 -6.72 2.43 7.28
C ARG A 53 -6.17 3.58 6.44
N ALA A 54 -6.81 3.85 5.31
CA ALA A 54 -6.48 4.99 4.47
C ALA A 54 -7.74 5.80 4.14
N SER A 55 -7.65 7.12 4.24
CA SER A 55 -8.65 8.03 3.67
C SER A 55 -8.17 8.48 2.30
N VAL A 56 -9.00 8.28 1.27
CA VAL A 56 -8.69 8.62 -0.12
C VAL A 56 -9.71 9.62 -0.63
N SER A 57 -9.26 10.65 -1.36
CA SER A 57 -10.13 11.64 -1.96
C SER A 57 -9.65 12.09 -3.34
N ILE A 58 -10.49 11.89 -4.35
CA ILE A 58 -10.26 12.25 -5.76
C ILE A 58 -11.54 12.89 -6.31
N LEU A 59 -11.42 14.09 -6.91
CA LEU A 59 -12.51 14.77 -7.63
C LEU A 59 -13.83 14.84 -6.84
N GLY A 60 -13.76 15.11 -5.53
CA GLY A 60 -14.94 15.23 -4.65
C GLY A 60 -15.54 13.90 -4.18
N ILE A 61 -14.98 12.77 -4.62
CA ILE A 61 -15.31 11.44 -4.12
C ILE A 61 -14.38 11.13 -2.96
N ASN A 62 -14.95 10.80 -1.80
CA ASN A 62 -14.21 10.39 -0.61
C ASN A 62 -14.49 8.91 -0.34
N ASP A 63 -13.44 8.21 0.08
CA ASP A 63 -13.49 6.80 0.44
C ASP A 63 -12.63 6.55 1.68
N GLU A 64 -13.04 5.59 2.51
CA GLU A 64 -12.24 5.09 3.62
C GLU A 64 -12.05 3.59 3.41
N GLN A 65 -10.79 3.18 3.32
CA GLN A 65 -10.41 1.81 3.03
C GLN A 65 -9.67 1.23 4.22
N VAL A 66 -10.05 0.03 4.63
CA VAL A 66 -9.25 -0.81 5.52
C VAL A 66 -8.77 -2.00 4.72
N VAL A 67 -7.46 -2.24 4.72
CA VAL A 67 -6.84 -3.34 3.97
C VAL A 67 -5.92 -4.16 4.85
N ASP A 68 -5.90 -5.46 4.59
CA ASP A 68 -4.92 -6.39 5.15
C ASP A 68 -3.83 -6.68 4.12
N TYR A 69 -2.58 -6.44 4.49
CA TYR A 69 -1.39 -6.69 3.69
C TYR A 69 -0.78 -8.06 4.01
N THR A 70 -0.34 -8.76 2.98
CA THR A 70 0.46 -9.99 3.08
C THR A 70 1.76 -9.81 2.31
N PHE A 71 2.89 -10.06 2.97
CA PHE A 71 4.24 -9.94 2.40
C PHE A 71 4.88 -11.32 2.23
N SER A 72 5.56 -11.52 1.11
CA SER A 72 6.40 -12.70 0.84
C SER A 72 7.84 -12.24 0.64
N GLY A 73 8.53 -11.99 1.76
CA GLY A 73 9.87 -11.38 1.75
C GLY A 73 9.88 -10.06 0.97
N ASP A 74 10.89 -9.88 0.11
CA ASP A 74 11.00 -8.71 -0.78
C ASP A 74 10.51 -9.00 -2.21
N GLU A 75 9.97 -10.19 -2.46
CA GLU A 75 9.57 -10.62 -3.81
C GLU A 75 8.18 -10.13 -4.20
N SER A 76 7.25 -10.11 -3.25
CA SER A 76 5.87 -9.69 -3.51
C SER A 76 5.14 -9.22 -2.27
N VAL A 77 4.12 -8.41 -2.52
CA VAL A 77 3.13 -7.96 -1.54
C VAL A 77 1.75 -8.01 -2.19
N SER A 78 0.75 -8.41 -1.43
CA SER A 78 -0.66 -8.37 -1.81
C SER A 78 -1.48 -7.73 -0.70
N TRP A 79 -2.69 -7.25 -1.05
CA TRP A 79 -3.62 -6.73 -0.05
C TRP A 79 -5.06 -7.08 -0.42
N THR A 80 -5.92 -7.18 0.60
CA THR A 80 -7.37 -7.39 0.45
C THR A 80 -8.12 -6.34 1.25
N LEU A 81 -9.19 -5.77 0.66
CA LEU A 81 -10.11 -4.86 1.33
C LEU A 81 -10.98 -5.65 2.32
N VAL A 82 -11.13 -5.15 3.56
CA VAL A 82 -11.86 -5.81 4.66
C VAL A 82 -12.98 -4.96 5.24
#